data_AF-Q2NEH3-F1
#
_entry.id   AF-Q2NEH3-F1
#
_cell.length_a   1.000
_cell.length_b   1.000
_cell.length_c   1.000
_cell.angle_alpha   90.00
_cell.angle_beta   90.00
_cell.angle_gamma   90.00
#
_symmetry.space_group_name_H-M   'P 1'
#
loop_
_entity.id
_entity.type
_entity.pdbx_description
1 polymer ?
#
loop_
_entity_poly.entity_id
_entity_poly.type
_entity_poly.pdbx_seq_one_letter_code
_entity_poly.pdbx_strand_id
1 'polypeptide(L)' 'MPIITIEGPKASKEQKKELIEKITKVASECYNLPEQAITISIYENPMDNVGVGGKQLSDMH' A
#
# COMPACT_ATOMS: atom_id res chain seq x y z
N MET A 1 -10.99 14.56 3.44
CA MET A 1 -10.94 13.19 2.89
C MET A 1 -9.48 12.81 2.72
N PRO A 2 -8.86 12.13 3.70
CA PRO A 2 -7.50 11.63 3.57
C PRO A 2 -7.41 10.52 2.52
N ILE A 3 -6.36 10.56 1.70
CA ILE A 3 -6.02 9.50 0.76
C ILE A 3 -4.66 8.96 1.17
N ILE A 4 -4.58 7.64 1.39
CA ILE A 4 -3.33 6.95 1.71
C ILE A 4 -2.99 6.06 0.52
N THR A 5 -1.82 6.30 -0.06
CA THR A 5 -1.32 5.52 -1.20
C THR A 5 -0.22 4.58 -0.72
N ILE A 6 -0.35 3.31 -1.08
CA ILE A 6 0.60 2.25 -0.76
C ILE A 6 1.21 1.80 -2.08
N GLU A 7 2.50 2.04 -2.26
CA GLU A 7 3.28 1.55 -3.40
C GLU A 7 4.18 0.41 -2.93
N GLY A 8 4.09 -0.75 -3.59
CA GLY A 8 4.82 -1.93 -3.14
C GLY A 8 4.76 -3.10 -4.10
N PRO A 9 5.30 -4.27 -3.71
CA PRO A 9 5.23 -5.47 -4.53
C PRO A 9 3.79 -5.99 -4.65
N LYS A 10 3.57 -6.94 -5.58
CA LYS A 10 2.30 -7.65 -5.66
C LYS A 10 1.98 -8.36 -4.34
N ALA A 11 0.73 -8.27 -3.92
CA ALA A 11 0.22 -8.90 -2.71
C ALA A 11 -1.02 -9.75 -3.02
N SER A 12 -1.28 -10.76 -2.19
CA SER A 12 -2.50 -11.56 -2.32
C SER A 12 -3.74 -10.71 -2.03
N LYS A 13 -4.92 -11.21 -2.41
CA LYS A 13 -6.19 -10.52 -2.12
C LYS A 13 -6.40 -10.35 -0.61
N GLU A 14 -6.03 -11.36 0.16
CA GLU A 14 -6.13 -11.40 1.62
C GLU A 14 -5.20 -10.38 2.27
N GLN A 15 -3.94 -10.30 1.81
CA GLN A 15 -2.97 -9.30 2.29
C GLN A 15 -3.44 -7.88 1.98
N LYS A 16 -3.97 -7.63 0.78
CA LYS A 16 -4.53 -6.32 0.42
C LYS A 16 -5.71 -5.94 1.31
N LYS A 17 -6.62 -6.88 1.58
CA LYS A 17 -7.74 -6.68 2.50
C LYS A 17 -7.26 -6.31 3.91
N GLU A 18 -6.30 -7.07 4.43
CA GLU A 18 -5.73 -6.83 5.76
C GLU A 18 -5.03 -5.47 5.86
N LEU A 19 -4.28 -5.07 4.82
CA LEU A 19 -3.65 -3.74 4.74
C LEU A 19 -4.68 -2.63 4.78
N ILE A 20 -5.74 -2.73 3.98
CA ILE A 20 -6.81 -1.73 3.92
C ILE A 20 -7.48 -1.59 5.29
N GLU A 21 -7.87 -2.69 5.93
CA GLU A 21 -8.55 -2.68 7.23
C GLU A 21 -7.67 -2.06 8.33
N LYS A 22 -6.43 -2.55 8.46
CA LYS A 22 -5.53 -2.10 9.54
C LYS A 22 -5.13 -0.64 9.39
N ILE A 23 -4.79 -0.21 8.18
CA ILE A 23 -4.34 1.17 7.94
C ILE A 23 -5.49 2.15 8.08
N THR A 24 -6.69 1.81 7.59
CA THR A 24 -7.89 2.65 7.75
C THR A 24 -8.20 2.88 9.22
N LYS A 25 -8.17 1.81 10.03
CA LYS A 25 -8.43 1.91 11.47
C LYS A 25 -7.45 2.85 12.17
N VAL A 26 -6.14 2.65 11.95
CA VAL A 26 -5.10 3.51 12.56
C VAL A 26 -5.26 4.96 12.11
N ALA A 27 -5.49 5.20 10.81
CA ALA A 27 -5.68 6.54 10.29
C ALA A 27 -6.95 7.21 10.85
N SER A 28 -8.06 6.46 10.99
CA SER A 28 -9.31 6.93 11.58
C SER A 28 -9.09 7.38 13.03
N GLU A 29 -8.42 6.57 13.83
CA GLU A 29 -8.07 6.87 15.23
C GLU A 29 -7.16 8.11 15.33
N CYS A 30 -6.11 8.21 14.51
CA CYS A 30 -5.17 9.34 14.55
C CYS A 30 -5.78 10.66 14.07
N TYR A 31 -6.60 10.63 13.02
CA TYR A 31 -7.24 11.83 12.49
C TYR A 31 -8.54 12.21 13.23
N ASN A 32 -9.08 11.34 14.09
CA ASN A 32 -10.40 11.46 14.68
C ASN A 32 -11.50 11.69 13.61
N LEU A 33 -11.44 10.88 12.54
CA LEU A 33 -12.37 10.91 11.42
C LEU A 33 -13.04 9.55 11.27
N PRO A 34 -14.30 9.47 10.80
CA PRO A 34 -14.92 8.18 10.53
C PRO A 34 -14.17 7.41 9.44
N GLU A 35 -14.07 6.09 9.55
CA GLU A 35 -13.36 5.23 8.59
C GLU A 35 -13.81 5.46 7.14
N GLN A 36 -15.11 5.68 6.92
CA GLN A 36 -15.68 5.98 5.60
C GLN A 36 -15.17 7.27 4.93
N ALA A 37 -14.49 8.15 5.67
CA ALA A 37 -13.88 9.38 5.14
C ALA A 37 -12.46 9.16 4.61
N ILE A 38 -11.88 7.96 4.79
CA ILE A 38 -10.51 7.60 4.43
C ILE A 38 -10.53 6.70 3.20
N THR A 39 -9.66 6.98 2.23
CA THR A 39 -9.49 6.16 1.03
C THR A 39 -8.09 5.57 0.99
N ILE A 40 -7.99 4.25 0.77
CA ILE A 40 -6.73 3.55 0.57
C ILE A 40 -6.58 3.16 -0.91
N SER A 41 -5.45 3.49 -1.53
CA SER A 41 -5.11 3.08 -2.89
C SER A 41 -3.83 2.25 -2.88
N ILE A 42 -3.84 1.08 -3.50
CA ILE A 42 -2.69 0.17 -3.57
C ILE A 42 -2.20 0.11 -5.02
N TYR A 43 -0.93 0.45 -5.23
CA TYR A 43 -0.24 0.33 -6.51
C TYR A 43 0.82 -0.76 -6.41
N GLU A 44 0.64 -1.81 -7.20
CA GLU A 44 1.51 -2.97 -7.22
C GLU A 44 2.55 -2.82 -8.34
N ASN A 45 3.82 -2.77 -7.95
CA ASN A 45 4.95 -2.67 -8.85
C ASN A 45 5.64 -4.06 -8.96
N PRO A 46 5.60 -4.71 -10.13
CA PRO A 46 6.45 -5.88 -10.40
C PRO A 46 7.92 -5.55 -10.16
N MET A 47 8.73 -6.53 -9.74
CA MET A 47 10.17 -6.33 -9.52
C MET A 47 10.88 -5.83 -10.77
N ASP A 48 10.41 -6.25 -11.95
CA ASP A 48 10.93 -5.79 -13.23
C ASP A 48 10.77 -4.28 -13.46
N ASN A 49 9.82 -3.65 -12.77
CA ASN A 49 9.54 -2.21 -12.91
C ASN A 49 10.26 -1.37 -11.84
N VAL A 50 11.03 -1.99 -10.94
CA VAL A 50 11.70 -1.31 -9.84
C VAL A 50 13.21 -1.40 -10.03
N GLY A 51 13.91 -0.27 -9.92
CA GLY A 51 15.36 -0.20 -9.98
C GLY A 51 15.97 0.19 -8.64
N VAL A 52 17.00 -0.52 -8.20
CA VAL A 52 17.77 -0.20 -6.99
C VAL A 52 19.26 -0.17 -7.35
N GLY A 53 19.92 0.97 -7.10
CA GLY A 53 21.35 1.13 -7.44
C GLY A 53 21.68 0.97 -8.92
N GLY A 54 20.72 1.26 -9.81
CA GLY A 54 20.89 1.12 -11.26
C GLY A 54 20.73 -0.31 -11.78
N LYS A 55 20.29 -1.26 -10.94
CA LYS A 55 19.95 -2.64 -11.34
C LYS A 55 18.46 -2.88 -11.16
N GLN A 56 17.90 -3.73 -12.00
CA GLN A 56 16.51 -4.15 -11.87
C GLN A 56 16.35 -4.96 -10.58
N LEU A 57 15.25 -4.78 -9.85
CA LEU A 57 15.05 -5.47 -8.57
C LEU A 57 14.92 -6.98 -8.76
N SER A 58 14.43 -7.42 -9.91
CA SER A 58 14.41 -8.84 -10.31
C SER A 58 15.78 -9.43 -10.59
N ASP A 59 16.82 -8.62 -10.86
CA ASP A 59 18.21 -9.12 -10.96
C ASP A 59 18.83 -9.42 -9.59
N MET A 60 18.16 -9.01 -8.50
CA MET A 60 18.66 -9.10 -7.13
C MET A 60 18.01 -10.23 -6.31
N HIS A 61 16.99 -10.91 -6.85
CA HIS A 61 16.17 -11.94 -6.19
C HIS A 61 15.83 -13.09 -7.13
#